data_AF-A0A2N7RC10-F1
#
_entry.id   AF-A0A2N7RC10-F1
#
_cell.length_a   1.000
_cell.length_b   1.000
_cell.length_c   1.000
_cell.angle_alpha   90.00
_cell.angle_beta   90.00
_cell.angle_gamma   90.00
#
_symmetry.space_group_name_H-M   'P 1'
#
loop_
_entity.id
_entity.type
_entity.pdbx_description
1 polymer ?
#
loop_
_entity_poly.entity_id
_entity_poly.type
_entity_poly.pdbx_seq_one_letter_code
_entity_poly.pdbx_strand_id
1 'polypeptide(L)' 'MATDAYTPLELAERTRIVHAMNAAKWRPLQAAAMLGLSRATLYRRIKHLKIVPPHRQ' A
#
# COMPACT_ATOMS: atom_id res chain seq x y z
N MET A 1 21.85 -7.00 -9.62
CA MET A 1 20.67 -7.10 -8.74
C MET A 1 20.13 -5.68 -8.60
N ALA A 2 19.22 -5.26 -9.47
CA ALA A 2 18.73 -3.88 -9.48
C ALA A 2 17.88 -3.66 -8.23
N THR A 3 18.39 -2.87 -7.29
CA THR A 3 17.56 -2.23 -6.28
C THR A 3 16.60 -1.32 -7.02
N ASP A 4 15.35 -1.72 -7.21
CA ASP A 4 14.29 -0.85 -7.73
C ASP A 4 14.26 0.42 -6.87
N ALA A 5 14.89 1.48 -7.34
CA ALA A 5 14.78 2.79 -6.74
C ALA A 5 13.39 3.27 -7.08
N TYR A 6 12.44 3.08 -6.16
CA TYR A 6 11.09 3.64 -6.29
C TYR A 6 11.20 5.13 -6.59
N THR A 7 10.45 5.59 -7.56
CA THR A 7 10.33 7.03 -7.85
C THR A 7 9.78 7.76 -6.61
N PRO A 8 10.02 9.07 -6.48
CA PRO A 8 9.44 9.86 -5.39
C PRO A 8 7.91 9.73 -5.30
N LEU A 9 7.23 9.57 -6.45
CA LEU A 9 5.80 9.36 -6.52
C LEU A 9 5.38 7.99 -5.94
N GLU A 10 6.11 6.93 -6.26
CA GLU A 10 5.87 5.59 -5.72
C GLU A 10 6.13 5.53 -4.21
N LEU A 11 7.13 6.25 -3.71
CA LEU A 11 7.38 6.36 -2.26
C LEU A 11 6.26 7.11 -1.54
N ALA A 12 5.76 8.21 -2.13
CA ALA A 12 4.62 8.94 -1.58
C ALA A 12 3.36 8.08 -1.58
N GLU A 13 3.12 7.34 -2.68
CA GLU A 13 2.02 6.40 -2.79
C GLU A 13 2.12 5.28 -1.76
N ARG A 14 3.31 4.67 -1.62
CA ARG A 14 3.57 3.63 -0.63
C ARG A 14 3.26 4.10 0.78
N THR A 15 3.72 5.31 1.13
CA THR A 15 3.46 5.94 2.43
C THR A 15 1.97 6.13 2.66
N ARG A 16 1.24 6.64 1.66
CA ARG A 16 -0.22 6.83 1.74
C ARG A 16 -0.96 5.52 1.95
N ILE A 17 -0.57 4.45 1.24
CA ILE A 17 -1.19 3.12 1.37
C ILE A 17 -0.90 2.51 2.73
N VAL A 18 0.34 2.57 3.22
CA VAL A 18 0.71 2.06 4.56
C VAL A 18 -0.07 2.79 5.65
N HIS A 19 -0.16 4.12 5.57
CA HIS A 19 -0.93 4.90 6.54
C HIS A 19 -2.41 4.51 6.56
N ALA A 20 -3.05 4.37 5.39
CA ALA A 20 -4.44 3.93 5.30
C ALA A 20 -4.65 2.50 5.82
N MET A 21 -3.73 1.58 5.51
CA MET A 21 -3.76 0.21 6.02
C MET A 21 -3.63 0.17 7.55
N ASN A 22 -2.74 0.98 8.14
CA ASN A 22 -2.59 1.07 9.58
C ASN A 22 -3.84 1.67 10.25
N ALA A 23 -4.38 2.78 9.72
CA ALA A 23 -5.61 3.40 10.23
C ALA A 23 -6.81 2.44 10.17
N ALA A 24 -6.88 1.62 9.11
CA ALA A 24 -7.90 0.59 8.93
C ALA A 24 -7.62 -0.70 9.71
N LYS A 25 -6.61 -0.76 10.59
CA LYS A 25 -6.18 -1.99 11.30
C LYS A 25 -6.00 -3.17 10.35
N TRP A 26 -5.38 -2.92 9.21
CA TRP A 26 -5.12 -3.88 8.15
C TRP A 26 -6.38 -4.52 7.51
N ARG A 27 -7.53 -3.82 7.54
CA ARG A 27 -8.77 -4.21 6.85
C ARG A 27 -8.79 -3.61 5.42
N PRO A 28 -8.51 -4.39 4.35
CA PRO A 28 -8.25 -3.82 3.02
C PRO A 28 -9.44 -3.09 2.40
N LEU A 29 -10.68 -3.53 2.69
CA LEU A 29 -11.87 -2.84 2.20
C LEU A 29 -12.01 -1.43 2.78
N GLN A 30 -11.70 -1.26 4.07
CA GLN A 30 -11.75 0.04 4.73
C GLN A 30 -10.61 0.94 4.25
N ALA A 31 -9.39 0.40 4.14
CA ALA A 31 -8.27 1.14 3.59
C ALA A 31 -8.53 1.59 2.14
N ALA A 32 -9.11 0.73 1.30
CA ALA A 32 -9.48 1.08 -0.07
C ALA A 32 -10.51 2.21 -0.11
N ALA A 33 -11.55 2.14 0.74
CA ALA A 33 -12.55 3.19 0.86
C ALA A 33 -11.93 4.53 1.30
N MET A 34 -11.02 4.52 2.30
CA MET A 34 -10.30 5.72 2.75
C MET A 34 -9.43 6.34 1.64
N LEU A 35 -8.93 5.54 0.70
CA LEU A 35 -8.11 5.98 -0.42
C LEU A 35 -8.92 6.36 -1.66
N GLY A 36 -10.24 6.13 -1.67
CA GLY A 36 -11.08 6.29 -2.87
C GLY A 36 -10.73 5.28 -3.99
N LEU A 37 -10.22 4.09 -3.62
CA LEU A 37 -9.79 3.06 -4.55
C LEU A 37 -10.71 1.83 -4.49
N SER A 38 -10.76 1.08 -5.58
CA SER A 38 -11.31 -0.28 -5.54
C SER A 38 -10.34 -1.22 -4.82
N ARG A 39 -10.87 -2.29 -4.24
CA ARG A 39 -10.08 -3.36 -3.59
C ARG A 39 -9.04 -3.97 -4.54
N ALA A 40 -9.40 -4.15 -5.81
CA ALA A 40 -8.49 -4.71 -6.82
C ALA A 40 -7.29 -3.78 -7.08
N THR A 41 -7.54 -2.47 -7.19
CA THR A 41 -6.47 -1.48 -7.35
C THR A 41 -5.54 -1.42 -6.14
N LEU A 42 -6.10 -1.48 -4.93
CA LEU A 42 -5.30 -1.53 -3.70
C LEU A 42 -4.34 -2.74 -3.69
N TYR A 43 -4.80 -3.94 -4.03
CA TYR A 43 -3.92 -5.12 -4.07
C TYR A 43 -2.84 -5.05 -5.14
N ARG A 44 -3.15 -4.53 -6.34
CA ARG A 44 -2.13 -4.32 -7.37
C ARG A 44 -1.02 -3.41 -6.88
N ARG A 45 -1.38 -2.29 -6.23
CA ARG A 45 -0.43 -1.33 -5.66
C ARG A 45 0.37 -1.91 -4.50
N ILE A 46 -0.26 -2.65 -3.59
CA ILE A 46 0.42 -3.36 -2.49
C ILE A 46 1.48 -4.32 -3.03
N LYS A 47 1.14 -5.11 -4.07
CA LYS A 47 2.08 -6.04 -4.72
C LYS A 47 3.22 -5.30 -5.42
N HIS A 48 2.91 -4.25 -6.18
CA HIS A 48 3.89 -3.43 -6.91
C HIS A 48 4.89 -2.77 -5.96
N LEU A 49 4.39 -2.13 -4.91
CA LEU A 49 5.18 -1.36 -3.93
C LEU A 49 5.76 -2.22 -2.80
N LYS A 50 5.65 -3.55 -2.90
CA LYS A 50 6.14 -4.55 -1.94
C LYS A 50 5.76 -4.17 -0.50
N ILE A 51 4.49 -3.83 -0.27
CA ILE A 51 3.98 -3.46 1.06
C ILE A 51 3.62 -4.75 1.82
N VAL A 52 4.29 -4.97 2.95
CA VAL A 52 4.12 -6.16 3.79
C VAL A 52 3.39 -5.78 5.08
N PRO A 53 2.41 -6.57 5.53
CA PRO A 53 1.79 -6.38 6.85
C PRO A 53 2.79 -6.52 7.99
N PRO A 54 2.65 -5.77 9.10
CA PRO A 54 3.56 -5.80 10.23
C PRO A 54 3.61 -7.17 10.92
N HIS A 55 2.57 -8.00 10.76
CA HIS A 55 2.55 -9.38 11.26
C HIS A 55 3.23 -10.39 10.32
N ARG A 56 3.82 -9.92 9.22
CA ARG A 56 4.52 -10.71 8.19
C ARG A 56 5.91 -10.15 7.85
N GLN A 57 6.38 -9.16 8.61
CA GLN A 57 7.73 -8.59 8.49
C GLN A 57 8.74 -9.41 9.28
#